data_AF-A0A7X9FGS9-F1
#
_entry.id   AF-A0A7X9FGS9-F1
#
_cell.length_a   1.000
_cell.length_b   1.000
_cell.length_c   1.000
_cell.angle_alpha   90.00
_cell.angle_beta   90.00
_cell.angle_gamma   90.00
#
_symmetry.space_group_name_H-M   'P 1'
#
loop_
_entity.id
_entity.type
_entity.pdbx_description
1 polymer ?
#
loop_
_entity_poly.entity_id
_entity_poly.type
_entity_poly.pdbx_seq_one_letter_code
_entity_poly.pdbx_strand_id
1 'polypeptide(L)'
;MKSIRKLSPLATPAGAAIAAICFFLPWVEASCGPVTVRANGPRIGGIFWLVLAASIVILIAFPVFWKRRQWFRLQITTLAASAIGIIIILYKFFDVFSSGKVDLKLSDIGSILRIGSFGTVFGFILAAVGAFYFHPGRSSRRASP
;
A
#
# COMPACT_ATOMS: atom_id res chain seq x y z
N MET A 1 -10.64 7.66 -26.18
CA MET A 1 -9.59 7.19 -25.23
C MET A 1 -8.49 8.22 -24.88
N LYS A 2 -8.54 9.50 -25.29
CA LYS A 2 -7.52 10.51 -24.91
C LYS A 2 -7.54 10.96 -23.44
N SER A 3 -8.67 10.79 -22.73
CA SER A 3 -8.83 11.28 -21.35
C SER A 3 -8.03 10.47 -20.31
N ILE A 4 -7.86 9.16 -20.53
CA ILE A 4 -7.21 8.24 -19.57
C ILE A 4 -5.72 8.58 -19.37
N ARG A 5 -5.05 9.16 -20.38
CA ARG A 5 -3.63 9.53 -20.30
C ARG A 5 -3.34 10.76 -19.43
N LYS A 6 -4.35 11.58 -19.11
CA LYS A 6 -4.16 12.73 -18.19
C LYS A 6 -4.25 12.33 -16.72
N LEU A 7 -4.88 11.19 -16.40
CA LEU A 7 -5.11 10.72 -15.03
C LEU A 7 -3.98 9.81 -14.51
N SER A 8 -3.18 9.23 -15.40
CA SER A 8 -2.06 8.36 -15.02
C SER A 8 -1.03 8.98 -14.05
N PRO A 9 -0.62 10.27 -14.13
CA PRO A 9 0.29 10.86 -13.14
C PRO A 9 -0.22 10.83 -11.71
N LEU A 10 -1.53 10.96 -11.54
CA LEU A 10 -2.16 11.10 -10.23
C LEU A 10 -2.48 9.74 -9.59
N ALA A 11 -2.41 8.66 -10.36
CA ALA A 11 -2.69 7.31 -9.85
C ALA A 11 -1.71 6.89 -8.74
N THR A 12 -0.42 7.25 -8.86
CA THR A 12 0.59 6.91 -7.85
C THR A 12 0.34 7.59 -6.50
N PRO A 13 0.25 8.93 -6.41
CA PRO A 13 -0.03 9.60 -5.14
C PRO A 13 -1.44 9.27 -4.61
N ALA A 14 -2.42 9.06 -5.49
CA ALA A 14 -3.76 8.62 -5.07
C ALA A 14 -3.72 7.22 -4.43
N GLY A 15 -3.03 6.25 -5.04
CA GLY A 15 -2.86 4.92 -4.46
C GLY A 15 -2.15 4.94 -3.11
N ALA A 16 -1.09 5.74 -2.97
CA ALA A 16 -0.38 5.90 -1.72
C ALA A 16 -1.24 6.57 -0.62
N ALA A 17 -2.05 7.58 -0.99
CA ALA A 17 -3.01 8.20 -0.08
C ALA A 17 -4.10 7.23 0.37
N ILE A 18 -4.64 6.43 -0.55
CA ILE A 18 -5.61 5.37 -0.23
C ILE A 18 -4.99 4.37 0.74
N ALA A 19 -3.77 3.90 0.47
CA ALA A 19 -3.07 2.98 1.36
C ALA A 19 -2.88 3.57 2.77
N ALA A 20 -2.47 4.84 2.87
CA ALA A 20 -2.30 5.52 4.14
C ALA A 20 -3.63 5.68 4.90
N ILE A 21 -4.74 5.99 4.22
CA ILE A 21 -6.06 6.11 4.86
C ILE A 21 -6.55 4.73 5.33
N CYS A 22 -6.45 3.72 4.47
CA CYS A 22 -6.86 2.34 4.77
C CYS A 22 -6.05 1.69 5.90
N PHE A 23 -4.84 2.19 6.19
CA PHE A 23 -4.04 1.78 7.35
C PHE A 23 -4.76 2.05 8.69
N PHE A 24 -5.53 3.14 8.78
CA PHE A 24 -6.25 3.51 10.01
C PHE A 24 -7.61 2.82 10.14
N LEU A 25 -8.13 2.23 9.07
CA LEU A 25 -9.37 1.46 9.09
C LEU A 25 -9.17 0.16 9.90
N PRO A 26 -10.26 -0.49 10.35
CA PRO A 26 -10.16 -1.79 11.02
C PRO A 26 -9.68 -2.86 10.03
N TRP A 27 -8.61 -3.56 10.39
CA TRP A 27 -8.00 -4.63 9.59
C TRP A 27 -8.52 -5.99 10.00
N VAL A 28 -8.62 -6.20 11.31
CA VAL A 28 -9.06 -7.47 11.90
C VAL A 28 -10.12 -7.16 12.94
N GLU A 29 -11.20 -7.91 12.89
CA GLU A 29 -12.18 -8.00 13.96
C GLU A 29 -12.10 -9.40 14.56
N ALA A 30 -11.84 -9.48 15.86
CA ALA A 30 -11.87 -10.71 16.63
C ALA A 30 -13.07 -10.66 17.56
N SER A 31 -13.92 -11.69 17.49
CA SER A 31 -15.07 -11.85 18.40
C SER A 31 -14.71 -12.87 19.48
N CYS A 32 -14.57 -12.39 20.73
CA CYS A 32 -14.39 -13.25 21.90
C CYS A 32 -15.70 -13.29 22.68
N GLY A 33 -16.67 -14.08 22.21
CA GLY A 33 -18.01 -14.13 22.79
C GLY A 33 -18.80 -12.82 22.57
N PRO A 34 -19.32 -12.16 23.63
CA PRO A 34 -20.07 -10.91 23.49
C PRO A 34 -19.20 -9.68 23.18
N VAL A 35 -17.87 -9.80 23.30
CA VAL A 35 -16.95 -8.68 23.10
C VAL A 35 -16.34 -8.76 21.71
N THR A 36 -16.55 -7.72 20.90
CA THR A 36 -15.89 -7.54 19.60
C THR A 36 -14.70 -6.61 19.75
N VAL A 37 -13.50 -7.10 19.45
CA VAL A 37 -12.28 -6.31 19.48
C VAL A 37 -11.85 -6.00 18.05
N ARG A 38 -11.84 -4.72 17.70
CA ARG A 38 -11.34 -4.22 16.41
C ARG A 38 -9.90 -3.74 16.56
N ALA A 39 -9.03 -4.27 15.71
CA ALA A 39 -7.64 -3.83 15.61
C ALA A 39 -7.42 -3.10 14.27
N ASN A 40 -6.86 -1.90 14.35
CA ASN A 40 -6.37 -1.13 13.21
C ASN A 40 -4.83 -1.12 13.20
N GLY A 41 -4.21 -0.70 12.10
CA GLY A 41 -2.76 -0.72 11.91
C GLY A 41 -1.96 -0.13 13.08
N PRO A 42 -2.29 1.08 13.60
CA PRO A 42 -1.58 1.67 14.73
C PRO A 42 -1.67 0.86 16.03
N ARG A 43 -2.82 0.24 16.30
CA ARG A 43 -3.08 -0.53 17.52
C ARG A 43 -2.37 -1.88 17.52
N ILE A 44 -2.16 -2.47 16.35
CA ILE A 44 -1.32 -3.67 16.20
C ILE A 44 0.15 -3.31 16.46
N GLY A 45 0.56 -2.10 16.07
CA GLY A 45 1.87 -1.54 16.39
C GLY A 45 3.04 -2.28 15.72
N GLY A 46 4.25 -1.96 16.18
CA GLY A 46 5.48 -2.61 15.72
C GLY A 46 5.74 -2.44 14.22
N ILE A 47 5.94 -3.56 13.52
CA ILE A 47 6.35 -3.56 12.10
C ILE A 47 5.31 -2.96 11.16
N PHE A 48 4.04 -2.84 11.58
CA PHE A 48 2.99 -2.21 10.78
C PHE A 48 3.24 -0.71 10.55
N TRP A 49 3.99 -0.03 11.43
CA TRP A 49 4.40 1.35 11.19
C TRP A 49 5.27 1.52 9.95
N LEU A 50 5.99 0.47 9.54
CA LEU A 50 6.74 0.49 8.27
C LEU A 50 5.82 0.54 7.06
N VAL A 51 4.61 -0.02 7.14
CA VAL A 51 3.62 0.05 6.07
C VAL A 51 3.16 1.49 5.88
N LEU A 52 2.84 2.19 6.97
CA LEU A 52 2.50 3.61 6.94
C LEU A 52 3.69 4.46 6.45
N ALA A 53 4.90 4.16 6.95
CA ALA A 53 6.11 4.84 6.51
C ALA A 53 6.34 4.67 5.01
N ALA A 54 6.12 3.47 4.45
CA ALA A 54 6.22 3.21 3.03
C ALA A 54 5.22 4.07 2.22
N SER A 55 3.96 4.18 2.66
CA SER A 55 2.98 5.06 2.01
C SER A 55 3.38 6.54 2.06
N ILE A 56 3.89 7.01 3.20
CA ILE A 56 4.39 8.39 3.35
C ILE A 56 5.61 8.64 2.45
N VAL A 57 6.54 7.68 2.37
CA VAL A 57 7.71 7.77 1.48
C VAL A 57 7.27 7.92 0.04
N ILE A 58 6.27 7.17 -0.44
CA ILE A 58 5.74 7.31 -1.80
C ILE A 58 5.12 8.71 -2.00
N LEU A 59 4.32 9.17 -1.03
CA LEU A 59 3.68 10.50 -1.07
C LEU A 59 4.69 11.65 -1.12
N ILE A 60 5.80 11.56 -0.39
CA ILE A 60 6.87 12.57 -0.38
C ILE A 60 7.77 12.44 -1.60
N ALA A 61 8.09 11.21 -2.02
CA ALA A 61 8.92 10.95 -3.19
C ALA A 61 8.29 11.54 -4.46
N PHE A 62 6.96 11.48 -4.57
CA PHE A 62 6.23 11.99 -5.73
C PHE A 62 6.55 13.46 -6.06
N PRO A 63 6.26 14.47 -5.21
CA PRO A 63 6.57 15.87 -5.51
C PRO A 63 8.07 16.15 -5.65
N VAL A 64 8.93 15.47 -4.86
CA VAL A 64 10.39 15.64 -4.92
C VAL A 64 10.96 15.22 -6.27
N PHE A 65 10.59 14.04 -6.77
CA PHE A 65 11.08 13.55 -8.06
C PHE A 65 10.33 14.16 -9.25
N TRP A 66 9.08 14.58 -9.06
CA TRP A 66 8.32 15.34 -10.06
C TRP A 66 9.05 16.64 -10.42
N LYS A 67 9.48 17.41 -9.41
CA LYS A 67 10.23 18.65 -9.62
C LYS A 67 11.58 18.42 -10.34
N ARG A 68 12.24 17.29 -10.08
CA ARG A 68 13.55 16.94 -10.67
C ARG A 68 13.46 16.23 -12.04
N ARG A 69 12.24 15.91 -12.53
CA ARG A 69 12.01 15.08 -13.74
C ARG A 69 12.75 13.73 -13.74
N GLN A 70 13.05 13.17 -12.55
CA GLN A 70 13.79 11.90 -12.42
C GLN A 70 12.83 10.71 -12.36
N TRP A 71 12.20 10.40 -13.49
CA TRP A 71 11.14 9.39 -13.59
C TRP A 71 11.56 7.99 -13.18
N PHE A 72 12.76 7.56 -13.58
CA PHE A 72 13.28 6.24 -13.27
C PHE A 72 13.48 6.03 -11.75
N ARG A 73 13.97 7.07 -11.05
CA ARG A 73 14.13 7.02 -9.60
C ARG A 73 12.78 6.94 -8.88
N LEU A 74 11.81 7.74 -9.32
CA LEU A 74 10.45 7.69 -8.78
C LEU A 74 9.85 6.28 -8.92
N GLN A 75 10.01 5.65 -10.09
CA GLN A 75 9.48 4.33 -10.36
C GLN A 75 10.11 3.27 -9.46
N ILE A 76 11.45 3.24 -9.36
CA ILE A 76 12.15 2.29 -8.48
C ILE A 76 11.77 2.51 -7.01
N THR A 77 11.77 3.76 -6.53
CA THR A 77 11.42 4.06 -5.14
C THR A 77 9.99 3.65 -4.81
N THR A 78 9.04 3.91 -5.72
CA THR A 78 7.63 3.53 -5.52
C THR A 78 7.46 2.02 -5.53
N LEU A 79 8.07 1.31 -6.50
CA LEU A 79 8.00 -0.14 -6.57
C LEU A 79 8.65 -0.81 -5.37
N ALA A 80 9.81 -0.33 -4.92
CA ALA A 80 10.49 -0.86 -3.75
C ALA A 80 9.66 -0.63 -2.48
N ALA A 81 9.12 0.57 -2.27
CA ALA A 81 8.28 0.88 -1.11
C ALA A 81 6.98 0.06 -1.10
N SER A 82 6.29 -0.04 -2.24
CA SER A 82 5.09 -0.87 -2.37
C SER A 82 5.39 -2.35 -2.13
N ALA A 83 6.49 -2.88 -2.68
CA ALA A 83 6.89 -4.27 -2.48
C ALA A 83 7.18 -4.56 -1.00
N ILE A 84 7.93 -3.69 -0.33
CA ILE A 84 8.20 -3.80 1.12
C ILE A 84 6.90 -3.79 1.92
N GLY A 85 5.99 -2.84 1.63
CA GLY A 85 4.68 -2.77 2.30
C GLY A 85 3.86 -4.05 2.13
N ILE A 86 3.77 -4.58 0.91
CA ILE A 86 3.03 -5.82 0.62
C ILE A 86 3.69 -7.02 1.31
N ILE A 87 5.02 -7.13 1.26
CA ILE A 87 5.77 -8.22 1.91
C ILE A 87 5.54 -8.22 3.43
N ILE A 88 5.53 -7.06 4.08
CA ILE A 88 5.28 -6.95 5.52
C ILE A 88 3.86 -7.40 5.86
N ILE A 89 2.86 -6.99 5.06
CA ILE A 89 1.47 -7.40 5.24
C ILE A 89 1.34 -8.93 5.08
N LEU A 90 1.93 -9.51 4.03
CA LEU A 90 1.91 -10.94 3.79
C LEU A 90 2.66 -11.73 4.87
N TYR A 91 3.83 -11.26 5.28
CA TYR A 91 4.60 -11.89 6.35
C TYR A 91 3.79 -11.98 7.64
N LYS A 92 3.10 -10.90 8.02
CA LYS A 92 2.23 -10.90 9.20
C LYS A 92 0.99 -11.75 9.03
N PHE A 93 0.44 -11.82 7.82
CA PHE A 93 -0.63 -12.76 7.50
C PHE A 93 -0.14 -14.19 7.75
N PHE A 94 0.97 -14.61 7.13
CA PHE A 94 1.54 -15.95 7.35
C PHE A 94 1.96 -16.22 8.79
N ASP A 95 2.48 -15.24 9.52
CA ASP A 95 2.81 -15.35 10.94
C ASP A 95 1.57 -15.72 11.78
N VAL A 96 0.43 -15.12 11.48
CA VAL A 96 -0.86 -15.43 12.13
C VAL A 96 -1.39 -16.82 11.73
N PHE A 97 -1.22 -17.23 10.46
CA PHE A 97 -1.68 -18.56 10.01
C PHE A 97 -0.74 -19.71 10.40
N SER A 98 0.57 -19.48 10.41
CA SER A 98 1.60 -20.50 10.63
C SER A 98 1.95 -20.66 12.11
N SER A 99 1.75 -19.62 12.93
CA SER A 99 1.83 -19.75 14.38
C SER A 99 0.62 -20.53 14.88
N GLY A 100 0.59 -21.84 14.64
CA GLY A 100 -0.30 -22.80 15.29
C GLY A 100 -0.07 -22.93 16.81
N LYS A 101 0.45 -21.87 17.45
CA LYS A 101 0.64 -21.72 18.90
C LYS A 101 -0.60 -21.17 19.61
N VAL A 102 -1.73 -21.09 18.89
CA VAL A 102 -3.01 -20.83 19.50
C VAL A 102 -3.84 -22.11 19.37
N ASP A 103 -3.82 -22.91 20.44
CA ASP A 103 -4.86 -23.93 20.72
C ASP A 103 -6.27 -23.31 20.86
N LEU A 104 -6.42 -22.01 20.65
CA LEU A 104 -7.70 -21.41 20.31
C LEU A 104 -7.98 -21.75 18.85
N LYS A 105 -8.70 -22.85 18.64
CA LYS A 105 -9.37 -23.16 17.37
C LYS A 105 -9.85 -21.87 16.72
N LEU A 106 -9.29 -21.54 15.56
CA LEU A 106 -9.85 -20.54 14.63
C LEU A 106 -11.33 -20.82 14.29
N SER A 107 -11.86 -21.99 14.67
CA SER A 107 -13.26 -22.34 14.60
C SER A 107 -14.17 -21.61 15.60
N ASP A 108 -13.65 -21.06 16.72
CA ASP A 108 -14.48 -20.43 17.77
C ASP A 108 -14.32 -18.90 17.86
N ILE A 109 -13.28 -18.32 17.27
CA ILE A 109 -13.08 -16.87 17.16
C ILE A 109 -13.17 -16.51 15.68
N GLY A 110 -14.35 -16.03 15.25
CA GLY A 110 -14.55 -15.55 13.90
C GLY A 110 -13.66 -14.34 13.61
N SER A 111 -12.44 -14.57 13.15
CA SER A 111 -11.53 -13.52 12.70
C SER A 111 -11.93 -13.11 11.28
N ILE A 112 -12.68 -12.01 11.18
CA ILE A 112 -13.11 -11.50 9.87
C ILE A 112 -12.07 -10.48 9.39
N LEU A 113 -11.44 -10.78 8.26
CA LEU A 113 -10.58 -9.81 7.58
C LEU A 113 -11.47 -8.66 7.09
N ARG A 114 -11.21 -7.45 7.57
CA ARG A 114 -12.00 -6.26 7.20
C ARG A 114 -11.36 -5.50 6.06
N ILE A 115 -12.14 -4.56 5.53
CA ILE A 115 -11.80 -3.79 4.33
C ILE A 115 -10.50 -2.97 4.44
N GLY A 116 -10.00 -2.69 5.65
CA GLY A 116 -8.77 -1.92 5.86
C GLY A 116 -7.53 -2.58 5.28
N SER A 117 -7.38 -3.90 5.45
CA SER A 117 -6.22 -4.63 4.92
C SER A 117 -6.27 -4.70 3.39
N PHE A 118 -7.43 -5.05 2.82
CA PHE A 118 -7.65 -5.08 1.38
C PHE A 118 -7.44 -3.71 0.73
N GLY A 119 -7.96 -2.64 1.34
CA GLY A 119 -7.79 -1.27 0.85
C GLY A 119 -6.33 -0.83 0.86
N THR A 120 -5.56 -1.25 1.87
CA THR A 120 -4.12 -0.94 1.95
C THR A 120 -3.33 -1.64 0.85
N VAL A 121 -3.57 -2.95 0.65
CA VAL A 121 -2.94 -3.72 -0.43
C VAL A 121 -3.34 -3.16 -1.80
N PHE A 122 -4.63 -2.87 -1.99
CA PHE A 122 -5.14 -2.26 -3.21
C PHE A 122 -4.49 -0.90 -3.48
N GLY A 123 -4.31 -0.06 -2.46
CA GLY A 123 -3.61 1.22 -2.56
C GLY A 123 -2.16 1.06 -3.02
N PHE A 124 -1.40 0.10 -2.49
CA PHE A 124 -0.03 -0.18 -2.95
C PHE A 124 0.04 -0.70 -4.37
N ILE A 125 -0.89 -1.59 -4.77
CA ILE A 125 -0.99 -2.09 -6.14
C ILE A 125 -1.31 -0.92 -7.08
N LEU A 126 -2.28 -0.07 -6.73
CA LEU A 126 -2.63 1.10 -7.52
C LEU A 126 -1.44 2.07 -7.64
N ALA A 127 -0.68 2.27 -6.56
CA ALA A 127 0.52 3.10 -6.58
C ALA A 127 1.60 2.54 -7.51
N ALA A 128 1.83 1.22 -7.46
CA ALA A 128 2.79 0.51 -8.30
C ALA A 128 2.38 0.52 -9.78
N VAL A 129 1.10 0.26 -10.08
CA VAL A 129 0.54 0.33 -11.43
C VAL A 129 0.67 1.75 -11.98
N GLY A 130 0.33 2.76 -11.18
CA GLY A 130 0.51 4.17 -11.55
C GLY A 130 1.95 4.49 -11.93
N ALA A 131 2.92 3.97 -11.14
CA ALA A 131 4.34 4.17 -11.41
C ALA A 131 4.81 3.45 -12.69
N PHE A 132 4.23 2.29 -13.01
CA PHE A 132 4.57 1.51 -14.20
C PHE A 132 4.02 2.13 -15.49
N TYR A 133 2.78 2.64 -15.46
CA TYR A 133 2.17 3.33 -16.60
C TYR A 133 2.71 4.75 -16.80
N PHE A 134 3.45 5.28 -15.83
CA PHE A 134 4.13 6.57 -15.95
C PHE A 134 5.37 6.46 -16.86
N HIS A 135 5.15 6.21 -18.15
CA HIS A 135 6.21 6.28 -19.15
C HIS A 135 6.22 7.70 -19.75
N PRO A 136 7.23 8.53 -19.45
CA PRO A 136 7.38 9.81 -20.14
C PRO A 136 7.60 9.49 -21.61
N GLY A 137 6.61 9.78 -22.45
CA GLY A 137 6.74 9.65 -23.90
C GLY A 137 8.04 10.33 -24.33
N ARG A 138 8.87 9.62 -25.11
CA ARG A 138 10.13 10.08 -25.70
C ARG A 138 9.92 11.25 -26.68
N SER A 139 9.33 12.35 -26.22
CA SER A 139 8.85 13.45 -27.06
C SER A 139 9.88 14.58 -27.26
N SER A 140 11.12 14.44 -26.78
CA SER A 140 12.16 15.47 -26.99
C SER A 140 13.53 14.89 -27.34
N ARG A 141 13.57 14.00 -28.34
CA ARG A 141 14.83 13.68 -29.07
C ARG A 141 14.79 14.09 -30.55
N ARG A 142 13.90 15.03 -30.91
CA ARG A 142 13.90 15.71 -32.22
C ARG A 142 13.85 17.22 -32.01
N ALA A 143 14.97 17.77 -31.57
CA ALA A 143 15.32 19.18 -31.75
C ALA A 143 16.84 19.25 -31.59
N SER A 144 17.54 18.54 -32.46
CA SER A 144 18.93 18.87 -32.77
C SER A 144 18.87 19.59 -34.13
N PRO A 145 19.37 20.84 -34.22
CA PRO A 145 19.46 21.58 -35.48
C PRO A 145 20.39 20.89 -36.48
#